data_AF-A0A6A5KWK0-F1
#
_entry.id   AF-A0A6A5KWK0-F1
#
_cell.length_a   1.000
_cell.length_b   1.000
_cell.length_c   1.000
_cell.angle_alpha   90.00
_cell.angle_beta   90.00
_cell.angle_gamma   90.00
#
_symmetry.space_group_name_H-M   'P 1'
#
loop_
_entity.id
_entity.type
_entity.pdbx_description
1 polymer ?
#
loop_
_entity_poly.entity_id
_entity_poly.type
_entity_poly.pdbx_seq_one_letter_code
_entity_poly.pdbx_strand_id
1 'polypeptide(L)'
;MGIYDAQAVVPKLDAGGSNFWKWDAAITLYAQIHDATEVLTGEKPRPANPSYAGLIDEPEPFDGTTLDPNNDEHLQLMSNRKIFDDSRQSINNSIIKSAERQKEKIKYWGKLDAALKMTFLNSVPREVYEAIQGLQTAAEQYREITRRYRACTAWTDFFKLRCADCTNTLKFTDKFRASLNKLKDMKLELPEKGVLY
;
A
#
# COMPACT_ATOMS: atom_id res chain seq x y z
N MET A 1 29.09 15.22 0.51
CA MET A 1 27.73 15.04 -0.06
C MET A 1 26.80 14.83 1.11
N GLY A 2 25.98 15.84 1.43
CA GLY A 2 25.19 15.88 2.66
C GLY A 2 24.11 14.80 2.68
N ILE A 3 23.99 14.13 3.82
CA ILE A 3 22.88 13.23 4.14
C ILE A 3 21.66 14.15 4.30
N TYR A 4 20.88 14.31 3.25
CA TYR A 4 19.59 14.96 3.36
C TYR A 4 18.71 14.08 4.23
N ASP A 5 18.22 14.65 5.33
CA ASP A 5 17.17 14.07 6.16
C ASP A 5 15.97 13.78 5.24
N ALA A 6 15.81 12.51 4.83
CA ALA A 6 14.71 12.10 3.95
C ALA A 6 13.33 12.34 4.62
N GLN A 7 13.31 12.56 5.94
CA GLN A 7 12.13 12.98 6.70
C GLN A 7 11.70 14.44 6.41
N ALA A 8 12.55 15.27 5.80
CA ALA A 8 12.30 16.69 5.56
C ALA A 8 11.63 17.01 4.20
N VAL A 9 11.30 16.00 3.39
CA VAL A 9 10.86 16.21 1.99
C VAL A 9 9.35 16.45 1.87
N VAL A 10 8.54 15.89 2.77
CA VAL A 10 7.07 15.96 2.67
C VAL A 10 6.54 17.07 3.58
N PRO A 11 5.87 18.10 3.05
CA PRO A 11 5.30 19.17 3.86
C PRO A 11 4.17 18.62 4.74
N LYS A 12 3.86 19.27 5.86
CA LYS A 12 2.65 18.94 6.62
C LYS A 12 1.41 19.32 5.82
N LEU A 13 0.44 18.41 5.74
CA LEU A 13 -0.86 18.62 5.13
C LEU A 13 -1.71 19.51 6.05
N ASP A 14 -2.26 20.58 5.49
CA ASP A 14 -3.14 21.48 6.22
C ASP A 14 -4.45 20.76 6.54
N ALA A 15 -5.01 21.01 7.74
CA ALA A 15 -6.31 20.44 8.14
C ALA A 15 -7.44 20.76 7.13
N GLY A 16 -7.39 21.94 6.51
CA GLY A 16 -8.33 22.37 5.46
C GLY A 16 -7.99 21.89 4.04
N GLY A 17 -6.85 21.22 3.82
CA GLY A 17 -6.49 20.66 2.51
C GLY A 17 -5.95 21.66 1.49
N SER A 18 -5.70 22.91 1.87
CA SER A 18 -5.24 23.98 0.98
C SER A 18 -3.97 23.64 0.20
N ASN A 19 -3.08 22.85 0.81
CA ASN A 19 -1.83 22.40 0.22
C ASN A 19 -1.83 20.93 -0.20
N PHE A 20 -3.01 20.29 -0.31
CA PHE A 20 -3.12 18.86 -0.62
C PHE A 20 -2.35 18.45 -1.88
N TRP A 21 -2.44 19.22 -2.96
CA TRP A 21 -1.70 18.93 -4.21
C TRP A 21 -0.17 18.95 -4.03
N LYS A 22 0.35 19.81 -3.14
CA LYS A 22 1.79 19.84 -2.81
C LYS A 22 2.17 18.62 -2.01
N TRP A 23 1.32 18.25 -1.03
CA TRP A 23 1.52 17.07 -0.21
C TRP A 23 1.49 15.79 -1.06
N ASP A 24 0.50 15.67 -1.95
CA ASP A 24 0.30 14.52 -2.84
C ASP A 24 1.51 14.32 -3.77
N ALA A 25 1.99 15.41 -4.38
CA ALA A 25 3.20 15.39 -5.20
C ALA A 25 4.45 15.01 -4.41
N ALA A 26 4.61 15.53 -3.18
CA ALA A 26 5.77 15.24 -2.34
C ALA A 26 5.78 13.79 -1.84
N ILE A 27 4.63 13.22 -1.46
CA ILE A 27 4.50 11.80 -1.10
C ILE A 27 4.83 10.91 -2.29
N THR A 28 4.35 11.26 -3.48
CA THR A 28 4.64 10.51 -4.70
C THR A 28 6.13 10.52 -5.01
N LEU A 29 6.79 11.68 -4.90
CA LEU A 29 8.23 11.80 -5.09
C LEU A 29 9.02 11.02 -4.03
N TYR A 30 8.60 11.09 -2.76
CA TYR A 30 9.18 10.30 -1.69
C TYR A 30 9.11 8.80 -2.00
N ALA A 31 7.94 8.32 -2.45
CA ALA A 31 7.79 6.92 -2.86
C ALA A 31 8.71 6.55 -4.02
N GLN A 32 8.90 7.44 -5.02
CA GLN A 32 9.83 7.20 -6.12
C GLN A 32 11.29 7.10 -5.65
N ILE A 33 11.73 8.03 -4.79
CA ILE A 33 13.11 8.03 -4.24
C ILE A 33 13.39 6.73 -3.47
N HIS A 34 12.37 6.18 -2.80
CA HIS A 34 12.48 4.99 -1.98
C HIS A 34 12.06 3.69 -2.69
N ASP A 35 11.81 3.73 -4.01
CA ASP A 35 11.32 2.56 -4.78
C ASP A 35 10.05 1.91 -4.17
N ALA A 36 9.19 2.77 -3.60
CA ALA A 36 7.96 2.41 -2.91
C ALA A 36 6.70 2.79 -3.69
N THR A 37 6.81 3.27 -4.93
CA THR A 37 5.68 3.75 -5.74
C THR A 37 4.57 2.70 -5.88
N GLU A 38 4.93 1.47 -6.25
CA GLU A 38 3.95 0.39 -6.41
C GLU A 38 3.31 -0.04 -5.08
N VAL A 39 4.01 0.18 -3.96
CA VAL A 39 3.48 -0.06 -2.60
C VAL A 39 2.51 1.06 -2.20
N LEU A 40 2.81 2.30 -2.58
CA LEU A 40 1.95 3.47 -2.35
C LEU A 40 0.65 3.39 -3.16
N THR A 41 0.72 3.00 -4.44
CA THR A 41 -0.47 2.87 -5.31
C THR A 41 -1.27 1.61 -5.02
N GLY A 42 -0.63 0.61 -4.38
CA GLY A 42 -1.19 -0.70 -4.11
C GLY A 42 -1.12 -1.66 -5.30
N GLU A 43 -0.37 -1.32 -6.36
CA GLU A 43 -0.07 -2.20 -7.49
C GLU A 43 0.77 -3.41 -7.05
N LYS A 44 1.65 -3.22 -6.06
CA LYS A 44 2.43 -4.29 -5.44
C LYS A 44 1.83 -4.67 -4.10
N PRO A 45 0.94 -5.69 -4.07
CA PRO A 45 0.36 -6.15 -2.83
C PRO A 45 1.43 -6.79 -1.92
N ARG A 46 1.08 -6.94 -0.65
CA ARG A 46 1.92 -7.66 0.30
C ARG A 46 2.21 -9.08 -0.22
N PRO A 47 3.49 -9.50 -0.27
CA PRO A 47 3.83 -10.86 -0.68
C PRO A 47 3.21 -11.91 0.23
N ALA A 48 2.90 -13.08 -0.33
CA ALA A 48 2.41 -14.23 0.43
C ALA A 48 3.46 -14.71 1.45
N ASN A 49 2.98 -15.34 2.53
CA ASN A 49 3.86 -15.91 3.55
C ASN A 49 4.72 -17.04 2.98
N PRO A 50 5.91 -17.29 3.55
CA PRO A 50 6.80 -18.35 3.10
C PRO A 50 6.12 -19.72 3.18
N SER A 51 6.20 -20.49 2.12
CA SER A 51 5.71 -21.88 2.09
C SER A 51 6.85 -22.87 2.34
N TYR A 52 6.58 -23.86 3.18
CA TYR A 52 7.43 -25.04 3.38
C TYR A 52 6.71 -26.32 2.93
N ALA A 53 5.66 -26.18 2.12
CA ALA A 53 4.96 -27.31 1.56
C ALA A 53 5.93 -28.18 0.73
N GLY A 54 5.88 -29.49 0.96
CA GLY A 54 6.76 -30.45 0.29
C GLY A 54 8.09 -30.70 1.00
N LEU A 55 8.32 -30.14 2.19
CA LEU A 55 9.41 -30.61 3.04
C LEU A 55 9.21 -32.10 3.33
N ILE A 56 10.27 -32.86 3.12
CA ILE A 56 10.32 -34.29 3.42
C ILE A 56 10.90 -34.44 4.83
N ASP A 57 10.12 -35.07 5.71
CA ASP A 57 10.49 -35.31 7.10
C ASP A 57 11.79 -36.11 7.21
N GLU A 58 12.45 -36.02 8.36
CA GLU A 58 13.60 -36.88 8.63
C GLU A 58 13.15 -38.34 8.69
N PRO A 59 13.74 -39.21 7.86
CA PRO A 59 13.47 -40.64 7.96
C PRO A 59 14.06 -41.19 9.26
N GLU A 60 13.50 -42.32 9.73
CA GLU A 60 14.07 -43.03 10.88
C GLU A 60 15.56 -43.37 10.64
N PRO A 61 16.38 -43.38 11.71
CA PRO A 61 17.79 -43.76 11.63
C PRO A 61 17.93 -45.14 10.98
N PHE A 62 18.81 -45.24 10.00
CA PHE A 62 19.09 -46.51 9.34
C PHE A 62 20.02 -47.36 10.21
N ASP A 63 19.52 -48.48 10.72
CA ASP A 63 20.34 -49.44 11.47
C ASP A 63 21.21 -50.28 10.53
N GLY A 64 22.47 -49.88 10.40
CA GLY A 64 23.45 -50.58 9.57
C GLY A 64 24.19 -51.72 10.28
N THR A 65 23.88 -52.02 11.54
CA THR A 65 24.69 -52.97 12.34
C THR A 65 24.58 -54.42 11.91
N THR A 66 23.54 -54.79 11.16
CA THR A 66 23.27 -56.14 10.66
C THR A 66 23.64 -56.34 9.18
N LEU A 67 24.18 -55.32 8.52
CA LEU A 67 24.46 -55.35 7.08
C LEU A 67 25.83 -55.97 6.78
N ASP A 68 25.82 -57.09 6.05
CA ASP A 68 27.01 -57.67 5.41
C ASP A 68 27.44 -56.88 4.15
N PRO A 69 28.66 -56.31 4.12
CA PRO A 69 29.18 -55.56 2.97
C PRO A 69 29.53 -56.44 1.75
N ASN A 70 29.52 -57.76 1.87
CA ASN A 70 29.72 -58.69 0.75
C ASN A 70 28.41 -59.22 0.17
N ASN A 71 27.26 -58.82 0.72
CA ASN A 71 25.95 -59.18 0.20
C ASN A 71 25.43 -58.09 -0.75
N ASP A 72 25.20 -58.46 -2.00
CA ASP A 72 24.71 -57.56 -3.06
C ASP A 72 23.38 -56.89 -2.71
N GLU A 73 22.46 -57.57 -2.02
CA GLU A 73 21.17 -56.98 -1.60
C GLU A 73 21.37 -55.87 -0.56
N HIS A 74 22.29 -56.08 0.39
CA HIS A 74 22.64 -55.09 1.40
C HIS A 74 23.37 -53.88 0.78
N LEU A 75 24.25 -54.11 -0.20
CA LEU A 75 24.90 -53.04 -0.96
C LEU A 75 23.87 -52.20 -1.72
N GLN A 76 22.88 -52.83 -2.37
CA GLN A 76 21.79 -52.11 -3.03
C GLN A 76 20.93 -51.31 -2.05
N LEU A 77 20.59 -51.88 -0.89
CA LEU A 77 19.83 -51.19 0.16
C LEU A 77 20.55 -49.92 0.63
N MET A 78 21.86 -50.01 0.93
CA MET A 78 22.67 -48.87 1.33
C MET A 78 22.76 -47.81 0.22
N SER A 79 22.93 -48.24 -1.03
CA SER A 79 22.94 -47.34 -2.19
C SER A 79 21.61 -46.61 -2.35
N ASN A 80 20.49 -47.31 -2.27
CA ASN A 80 19.16 -46.73 -2.36
C ASN A 80 18.87 -45.75 -1.22
N ARG A 81 19.32 -46.08 0.00
CA ARG A 81 19.19 -45.18 1.15
C ARG A 81 19.97 -43.88 0.93
N LYS A 82 21.22 -43.99 0.47
CA LYS A 82 22.03 -42.82 0.15
C LYS A 82 21.37 -41.95 -0.93
N ILE A 83 20.88 -42.55 -2.01
CA ILE A 83 20.17 -41.83 -3.08
C ILE A 83 18.95 -41.10 -2.54
N PHE A 84 18.19 -41.75 -1.65
CA PHE A 84 17.03 -41.13 -0.99
C PHE A 84 17.45 -39.93 -0.12
N ASP A 85 18.46 -40.09 0.74
CA ASP A 85 18.93 -39.04 1.65
C ASP A 85 19.48 -37.83 0.87
N ASP A 86 20.27 -38.08 -0.18
CA ASP A 86 20.80 -37.05 -1.09
C ASP A 86 19.64 -36.30 -1.81
N SER A 87 18.64 -37.05 -2.30
CA SER A 87 17.47 -36.46 -2.97
C SER A 87 16.62 -35.63 -2.02
N ARG A 88 16.37 -36.15 -0.81
CA ARG A 88 15.67 -35.44 0.26
C ARG A 88 16.38 -34.14 0.61
N GLN A 89 17.68 -34.19 0.84
CA GLN A 89 18.47 -33.01 1.19
C GLN A 89 18.40 -31.97 0.08
N SER A 90 18.53 -32.39 -1.18
CA SER A 90 18.43 -31.51 -2.34
C SER A 90 17.05 -30.83 -2.44
N ILE A 91 15.97 -31.59 -2.30
CA ILE A 91 14.59 -31.07 -2.34
C ILE A 91 14.34 -30.09 -1.20
N ASN A 92 14.66 -30.49 0.04
CA ASN A 92 14.46 -29.65 1.22
C ASN A 92 15.28 -28.36 1.13
N ASN A 93 16.54 -28.44 0.70
CA ASN A 93 17.38 -27.26 0.51
C ASN A 93 16.78 -26.27 -0.50
N SER A 94 16.22 -26.77 -1.60
CA SER A 94 15.53 -25.94 -2.60
C SER A 94 14.32 -25.22 -2.01
N ILE A 95 13.47 -25.96 -1.27
CA ILE A 95 12.28 -25.43 -0.62
C ILE A 95 12.65 -24.37 0.42
N ILE A 96 13.60 -24.68 1.31
CA ILE A 96 14.08 -23.75 2.35
C ILE A 96 14.62 -22.47 1.70
N LYS A 97 15.48 -22.59 0.67
CA LYS A 97 16.04 -21.43 -0.03
C LYS A 97 14.96 -20.59 -0.70
N SER A 98 13.93 -21.22 -1.25
CA SER A 98 12.78 -20.51 -1.82
C SER A 98 11.97 -19.75 -0.75
N ALA A 99 11.76 -20.36 0.41
CA ALA A 99 11.06 -19.78 1.54
C ALA A 99 11.85 -18.60 2.14
N GLU A 100 13.17 -18.70 2.23
CA GLU A 100 14.07 -17.62 2.63
C GLU A 100 13.97 -16.40 1.70
N ARG A 101 14.02 -16.63 0.38
CA ARG A 101 13.80 -15.54 -0.60
C ARG A 101 12.44 -14.88 -0.44
N GLN A 102 11.39 -15.64 -0.11
CA GLN A 102 10.07 -15.09 0.18
C GLN A 102 10.06 -14.26 1.47
N LYS A 103 10.72 -14.72 2.54
CA LYS A 103 10.91 -13.94 3.78
C LYS A 103 11.57 -12.59 3.49
N GLU A 104 12.63 -12.59 2.69
CA GLU A 104 13.34 -11.36 2.31
C GLU A 104 12.43 -10.40 1.56
N LYS A 105 11.62 -10.89 0.61
CA LYS A 105 10.63 -10.08 -0.11
C LYS A 105 9.60 -9.46 0.83
N ILE A 106 9.07 -10.23 1.78
CA ILE A 106 8.11 -9.72 2.79
C ILE A 106 8.76 -8.65 3.64
N LYS A 107 10.00 -8.90 4.11
CA LYS A 107 10.75 -7.94 4.93
C LYS A 107 11.01 -6.63 4.17
N TYR A 108 11.42 -6.73 2.91
CA TYR A 108 11.63 -5.57 2.05
C TYR A 108 10.34 -4.79 1.83
N TRP A 109 9.26 -5.47 1.43
CA TRP A 109 7.95 -4.84 1.26
C TRP A 109 7.47 -4.16 2.55
N GLY A 110 7.60 -4.84 3.69
CA GLY A 110 7.21 -4.30 5.00
C GLY A 110 8.01 -3.07 5.40
N LYS A 111 9.30 -3.00 5.03
CA LYS A 111 10.12 -1.79 5.23
C LYS A 111 9.58 -0.60 4.42
N LEU A 112 9.19 -0.82 3.16
CA LEU A 112 8.63 0.22 2.30
C LEU A 112 7.27 0.71 2.82
N ASP A 113 6.37 -0.23 3.16
CA ASP A 113 5.05 0.08 3.73
C ASP A 113 5.16 0.87 5.04
N ALA A 114 6.06 0.44 5.94
CA ALA A 114 6.31 1.15 7.19
C ALA A 114 6.91 2.54 6.96
N ALA A 115 7.84 2.68 6.01
CA ALA A 115 8.42 3.99 5.68
C ALA A 115 7.35 4.97 5.20
N LEU A 116 6.41 4.52 4.35
CA LEU A 116 5.29 5.35 3.90
C LEU A 116 4.35 5.71 5.06
N LYS A 117 3.97 4.75 5.90
CA LYS A 117 3.11 4.99 7.07
C LYS A 117 3.73 5.98 8.05
N MET A 118 5.04 5.90 8.28
CA MET A 118 5.77 6.88 9.10
C MET A 118 5.73 8.28 8.48
N THR A 119 5.88 8.37 7.17
CA THR A 119 5.73 9.65 6.45
C THR A 119 4.32 10.21 6.60
N PHE A 120 3.27 9.37 6.52
CA PHE A 120 1.90 9.81 6.78
C PHE A 120 1.70 10.30 8.20
N LEU A 121 2.16 9.55 9.21
CA LEU A 121 2.10 9.94 10.62
C LEU A 121 2.71 11.33 10.86
N ASN A 122 3.83 11.63 10.20
CA ASN A 122 4.55 12.89 10.40
C ASN A 122 4.00 14.07 9.60
N SER A 123 3.30 13.80 8.49
CA SER A 123 2.85 14.83 7.56
C SER A 123 1.34 15.07 7.59
N VAL A 124 0.54 14.12 8.05
CA VAL A 124 -0.93 14.22 8.07
C VAL A 124 -1.40 14.78 9.43
N PRO A 125 -2.45 15.62 9.50
CA PRO A 125 -3.04 16.05 10.76
C PRO A 125 -3.46 14.86 11.63
N ARG A 126 -3.28 15.00 12.94
CA ARG A 126 -3.48 13.92 13.91
C ARG A 126 -4.88 13.30 13.79
N GLU A 127 -5.91 14.13 13.66
CA GLU A 127 -7.31 13.70 13.59
C GLU A 127 -7.59 12.89 12.31
N VAL A 128 -6.86 13.18 11.23
CA VAL A 128 -6.95 12.41 9.99
C VAL A 128 -6.17 11.11 10.12
N TYR A 129 -4.98 11.16 10.71
CA TYR A 129 -4.18 9.96 10.92
C TYR A 129 -4.89 8.94 11.82
N GLU A 130 -5.53 9.39 12.90
CA GLU A 130 -6.28 8.54 13.82
C GLU A 130 -7.43 7.79 13.13
N ALA A 131 -8.01 8.35 12.07
CA ALA A 131 -9.07 7.72 11.27
C ALA A 131 -8.55 6.66 10.29
N ILE A 132 -7.29 6.76 9.85
CA ILE A 132 -6.70 5.87 8.83
C ILE A 132 -5.70 4.87 9.41
N GLN A 133 -5.22 5.05 10.64
CA GLN A 133 -4.18 4.20 11.26
C GLN A 133 -4.57 2.71 11.34
N GLY A 134 -5.86 2.40 11.38
CA GLY A 134 -6.38 1.02 11.41
C GLY A 134 -6.33 0.30 10.05
N LEU A 135 -6.05 1.02 8.96
CA LEU A 135 -5.94 0.44 7.62
C LEU A 135 -4.64 -0.37 7.49
N GLN A 136 -4.75 -1.50 6.79
CA GLN A 136 -3.73 -2.54 6.80
C GLN A 136 -2.48 -2.12 6.02
N THR A 137 -2.65 -1.35 4.94
CA THR A 137 -1.56 -0.98 4.02
C THR A 137 -1.43 0.53 3.87
N ALA A 138 -0.22 1.00 3.55
CA ALA A 138 0.03 2.38 3.19
C ALA A 138 -0.82 2.82 1.99
N ALA A 139 -1.07 1.92 1.03
CA ALA A 139 -1.94 2.19 -0.10
C ALA A 139 -3.37 2.52 0.30
N GLU A 140 -3.95 1.76 1.24
CA GLU A 140 -5.29 2.06 1.77
C GLU A 140 -5.32 3.41 2.48
N GLN A 141 -4.31 3.70 3.31
CA GLN A 141 -4.18 5.00 3.99
C GLN A 141 -4.09 6.16 2.99
N TYR A 142 -3.24 6.02 1.98
CA TYR A 142 -3.04 7.03 0.94
C TYR A 142 -4.32 7.27 0.11
N ARG A 143 -5.03 6.21 -0.28
CA ARG A 143 -6.32 6.32 -0.98
C ARG A 143 -7.34 7.08 -0.15
N GLU A 144 -7.42 6.80 1.15
CA GLU A 144 -8.38 7.44 2.05
C GLU A 144 -8.05 8.92 2.30
N ILE A 145 -6.76 9.26 2.50
CA ILE A 145 -6.30 10.65 2.56
C ILE A 145 -6.70 11.38 1.26
N THR A 146 -6.36 10.79 0.12
CA THR A 146 -6.65 11.37 -1.19
C THR A 146 -8.14 11.58 -1.41
N ARG A 147 -8.97 10.60 -1.04
CA ARG A 147 -10.43 10.68 -1.14
C ARG A 147 -10.99 11.83 -0.30
N ARG A 148 -10.52 11.98 0.94
CA ARG A 148 -10.97 13.04 1.87
C ARG A 148 -10.63 14.44 1.34
N TYR A 149 -9.41 14.63 0.85
CA TYR A 149 -8.92 15.95 0.50
C TYR A 149 -9.21 16.40 -0.93
N ARG A 150 -9.34 15.49 -1.90
CA ARG A 150 -9.78 15.86 -3.27
C ARG A 150 -11.21 16.44 -3.30
N ALA A 151 -12.09 15.94 -2.43
CA ALA A 151 -13.44 16.50 -2.30
C ALA A 151 -13.39 17.92 -1.69
N CYS A 152 -12.52 18.15 -0.69
CA CYS A 152 -12.37 19.44 -0.03
C CYS A 152 -11.73 20.51 -0.92
N THR A 153 -10.78 20.17 -1.80
CA THR A 153 -10.18 21.15 -2.73
C THR A 153 -11.18 21.63 -3.77
N ALA A 154 -12.01 20.74 -4.33
CA ALA A 154 -13.05 21.13 -5.29
C ALA A 154 -14.06 22.12 -4.68
N TRP A 155 -14.50 21.87 -3.45
CA TRP A 155 -15.38 22.80 -2.72
C TRP A 155 -14.67 24.10 -2.35
N THR A 156 -13.43 24.03 -1.86
CA THR A 156 -12.65 25.20 -1.46
C THR A 156 -12.36 26.11 -2.66
N ASP A 157 -11.99 25.53 -3.80
CA ASP A 157 -11.75 26.29 -5.04
C ASP A 157 -13.06 26.85 -5.61
N PHE A 158 -14.17 26.11 -5.51
CA PHE A 158 -15.50 26.65 -5.81
C PHE A 158 -15.85 27.87 -4.94
N PHE A 159 -15.64 27.79 -3.61
CA PHE A 159 -15.89 28.92 -2.71
C PHE A 159 -14.92 30.08 -2.97
N LYS A 160 -13.63 29.83 -3.24
CA LYS A 160 -12.67 30.88 -3.60
C LYS A 160 -13.06 31.60 -4.90
N LEU A 161 -13.43 30.85 -5.94
CA LEU A 161 -13.92 31.40 -7.21
C LEU A 161 -15.17 32.26 -7.03
N ARG A 162 -16.07 31.88 -6.12
CA ARG A 162 -17.30 32.63 -5.83
C ARG A 162 -17.13 33.79 -4.84
N CYS A 163 -16.15 33.70 -3.94
CA CYS A 163 -15.77 34.77 -3.03
C CYS A 163 -14.96 35.87 -3.73
N ALA A 164 -14.34 35.60 -4.88
CA ALA A 164 -13.76 36.65 -5.72
C ALA A 164 -14.79 37.74 -6.09
N ASP A 165 -16.05 37.36 -6.29
CA ASP A 165 -17.16 38.27 -6.61
C ASP A 165 -17.96 38.76 -5.39
N CYS A 166 -17.60 38.32 -4.18
CA CYS A 166 -18.33 38.64 -2.95
C CYS A 166 -17.38 39.15 -1.87
N THR A 167 -17.47 40.45 -1.57
CA THR A 167 -16.61 41.15 -0.59
C THR A 167 -16.61 40.57 0.84
N ASN A 168 -17.59 39.74 1.21
CA ASN A 168 -17.59 39.00 2.48
C ASN A 168 -18.49 37.75 2.41
N THR A 169 -18.28 36.85 3.37
CA THR A 169 -19.01 35.56 3.50
C THR A 169 -20.52 35.75 3.63
N LEU A 170 -20.97 36.80 4.31
CA LEU A 170 -22.40 37.07 4.55
C LEU A 170 -23.15 37.32 3.24
N LYS A 171 -22.62 38.20 2.38
CA LYS A 171 -23.19 38.49 1.05
C LYS A 171 -23.19 37.27 0.14
N PHE A 172 -22.20 36.40 0.26
CA PHE A 172 -22.19 35.12 -0.45
C PHE A 172 -23.33 34.22 0.02
N THR A 173 -23.49 34.02 1.34
CA THR A 173 -24.58 33.18 1.87
C THR A 173 -25.96 33.70 1.48
N ASP A 174 -26.16 35.03 1.48
CA ASP A 174 -27.42 35.63 1.06
C ASP A 174 -27.69 35.42 -0.42
N LYS A 175 -26.68 35.65 -1.29
CA LYS A 175 -26.81 35.39 -2.74
C LYS A 175 -27.01 33.91 -3.05
N PHE A 176 -26.31 33.02 -2.35
CA PHE A 176 -26.44 31.57 -2.52
C PHE A 176 -27.83 31.10 -2.12
N ARG A 177 -28.34 31.54 -0.97
CA ARG A 177 -29.69 31.24 -0.49
C ARG A 177 -30.76 31.81 -1.41
N ALA A 178 -30.57 33.03 -1.91
CA ALA A 178 -31.45 33.63 -2.92
C ALA A 178 -31.45 32.85 -4.24
N SER A 179 -30.30 32.33 -4.65
CA SER A 179 -30.18 31.50 -5.87
C SER A 179 -30.83 30.13 -5.70
N LEU A 180 -30.68 29.49 -4.54
CA LEU A 180 -31.39 28.24 -4.21
C LEU A 180 -32.91 28.43 -4.13
N ASN A 181 -33.37 29.56 -3.60
CA ASN A 181 -34.79 29.89 -3.59
C ASN A 181 -35.32 30.13 -5.01
N LYS A 182 -34.57 30.84 -5.87
CA LYS A 182 -34.91 30.96 -7.30
C LYS A 182 -35.00 29.60 -8.01
N LEU A 183 -34.12 28.65 -7.67
CA LEU A 183 -34.16 27.29 -8.21
C LEU A 183 -35.37 26.47 -7.70
N LYS A 184 -35.84 26.72 -6.47
CA LYS A 184 -37.08 26.12 -5.95
C LYS A 184 -38.33 26.71 -6.58
N ASP A 185 -38.30 28.00 -6.92
CA ASP A 185 -39.42 28.69 -7.58
C ASP A 185 -39.46 28.42 -9.09
N MET A 186 -38.32 28.04 -9.69
CA MET A 186 -38.28 27.50 -11.04
C MET A 186 -38.89 26.09 -11.03
N LYS A 187 -40.20 26.01 -11.32
CA LYS A 187 -40.78 24.80 -11.93
C LYS A 187 -40.05 24.58 -13.25
N LEU A 188 -38.98 23.80 -13.21
CA LEU A 188 -38.27 23.33 -14.38
C LEU A 188 -39.19 22.37 -15.13
N GLU A 189 -40.07 22.93 -15.96
CA GLU A 189 -40.59 22.19 -17.11
C GLU A 189 -39.41 22.05 -18.08
N LEU A 190 -38.77 20.89 -18.01
CA LEU A 190 -37.78 20.50 -19.01
C LEU A 190 -38.48 20.50 -20.38
N PRO A 191 -37.97 21.24 -21.38
CA PRO A 191 -38.52 21.17 -22.72
C PRO A 191 -38.37 19.74 -23.24
N GLU A 192 -39.44 19.17 -23.82
CA GLU A 192 -39.48 17.79 -24.31
C GLU A 192 -38.42 17.49 -25.39
N LYS A 193 -37.81 18.50 -26.01
CA LYS A 193 -36.71 18.34 -26.97
C LYS A 193 -35.66 19.43 -26.81
N GLY A 194 -34.42 19.01 -26.62
CA GLY A 194 -33.25 19.87 -26.48
C GLY A 194 -33.01 20.69 -27.75
N VAL A 195 -32.95 22.01 -27.58
CA VAL A 195 -32.39 22.92 -28.59
C VAL A 195 -31.10 23.48 -27.99
N LEU A 196 -29.97 23.06 -28.56
CA LEU A 196 -28.68 23.70 -28.37
C LEU A 196 -28.62 24.89 -29.33
N TYR A 197 -28.43 26.09 -28.79
CA TYR A 197 -27.74 27.19 -29.44
C TYR A 197 -26.70 27.74 -28.47
#